data_AF-A0A7S3QVS6-F1
#
_entry.id   AF-A0A7S3QVS6-F1
#
_cell.length_a   1.000
_cell.length_b   1.000
_cell.length_c   1.000
_cell.angle_alpha   90.00
_cell.angle_beta   90.00
_cell.angle_gamma   90.00
#
_symmetry.space_group_name_H-M   'P 1'
#
loop_
_entity.id
_entity.type
_entity.pdbx_description
1 polymer ?
#
loop_
_entity_poly.entity_id
_entity_poly.type
_entity_poly.pdbx_seq_one_letter_code
_entity_poly.pdbx_strand_id
1 'polypeptide(L)'
;MRYIKHTWPFWNRTGGHRHFLYHTGDTGRIGAGLRSIAAYENMTFLQHWGIYKDRETGRKWKQAHRPGKDVVIPSVQSFMMSPYTTKSFGPSRFLMHGFDERFNDTEKRPMTFFFAGRICGERRPPTEDPWPYNCQDATGYSGGIRQRTYYEHHNRTGYTVTTHTPNYVRHLKASKFCLSPLGGACGDRQIVVTVAGCIPVVIGDDVHNYFEPEMDWRPFSVMLKESQIPEINTVIEAISLEQRKKMQTAMKCAAHHLMHGTSVGGILDESGRYDAFETTLEILRMRADYPGTPPEEYAKVDQSFKRFMACGADEIGQDPPPDPKPDFLCHHNRADHVKCTGSACFK
;
A
#
# COMPACT_ATOMS: atom_id res chain seq x y z
N MET A 1 12.49 1.77 -27.43
CA MET A 1 12.66 0.34 -27.81
C MET A 1 13.71 0.04 -28.86
N ARG A 2 13.84 0.78 -29.98
CA ARG A 2 14.83 0.46 -31.03
C ARG A 2 16.26 0.31 -30.48
N TYR A 3 16.68 1.23 -29.60
CA TYR A 3 17.97 1.14 -28.89
C TYR A 3 18.09 -0.15 -28.06
N ILE A 4 17.11 -0.47 -27.21
CA ILE A 4 17.17 -1.69 -26.37
C ILE A 4 17.26 -2.96 -27.23
N LYS A 5 16.46 -3.06 -28.29
CA LYS A 5 16.49 -4.20 -29.23
C LYS A 5 17.82 -4.36 -29.96
N HIS A 6 18.50 -3.24 -30.23
CA HIS A 6 19.77 -3.21 -30.95
C HIS A 6 20.96 -3.45 -30.02
N THR A 7 21.01 -2.73 -28.90
CA THR A 7 22.11 -2.74 -27.94
C THR A 7 22.11 -3.99 -27.08
N TRP A 8 20.93 -4.53 -26.76
CA TRP A 8 20.77 -5.60 -25.80
C TRP A 8 20.09 -6.83 -26.40
N PRO A 9 20.84 -7.92 -26.69
CA PRO A 9 20.32 -9.07 -27.44
C PRO A 9 19.27 -9.88 -26.66
N PHE A 10 19.20 -9.70 -25.34
CA PHE A 10 18.26 -10.38 -24.46
C PHE A 10 16.79 -10.03 -24.74
N TRP A 11 16.52 -8.85 -25.30
CA TRP A 11 15.16 -8.47 -25.67
C TRP A 11 14.64 -9.35 -26.80
N ASN A 12 15.38 -9.44 -27.90
CA ASN A 12 14.94 -10.18 -29.10
C ASN A 12 14.78 -11.68 -28.82
N ARG A 13 15.56 -12.24 -27.89
CA ARG A 13 15.46 -13.65 -27.48
C ARG A 13 14.13 -14.01 -26.81
N THR A 14 13.52 -13.08 -26.07
CA THR A 14 12.33 -13.36 -25.24
C THR A 14 11.11 -12.55 -25.66
N GLY A 15 11.25 -11.72 -26.69
CA GLY A 15 10.23 -10.75 -27.09
C GLY A 15 9.86 -9.77 -25.98
N GLY A 16 10.71 -9.58 -24.96
CA GLY A 16 10.44 -8.74 -23.78
C GLY A 16 9.87 -9.48 -22.56
N HIS A 17 9.52 -10.76 -22.66
CA HIS A 17 8.85 -11.53 -21.59
C HIS A 17 9.65 -11.64 -20.28
N ARG A 18 10.99 -11.58 -20.35
CA ARG A 18 11.87 -11.62 -19.17
C ARG A 18 12.30 -10.22 -18.69
N HIS A 19 11.54 -9.20 -19.05
CA HIS A 19 11.79 -7.82 -18.62
C HIS A 19 10.60 -7.32 -17.84
N PHE A 20 10.89 -6.55 -16.80
CA PHE A 20 9.90 -5.77 -16.11
C PHE A 20 10.18 -4.28 -16.29
N LEU A 21 9.12 -3.47 -16.23
CA LEU A 21 9.21 -2.01 -16.23
C LEU A 21 8.64 -1.49 -14.92
N TYR A 22 9.43 -0.75 -14.18
CA TYR A 22 8.96 0.05 -13.06
C TYR A 22 8.28 1.32 -13.59
N HIS A 23 6.97 1.44 -13.42
CA HIS A 23 6.16 2.53 -13.99
C HIS A 23 5.54 3.41 -12.90
N THR A 24 5.92 4.68 -12.89
CA THR A 24 5.54 5.67 -11.86
C THR A 24 4.31 6.50 -12.17
N GLY A 25 3.76 6.40 -13.38
CA GLY A 25 2.60 7.22 -13.79
C GLY A 25 1.28 6.79 -13.16
N ASP A 26 0.45 7.79 -12.82
CA ASP A 26 -0.87 7.69 -12.17
C ASP A 26 -1.87 6.76 -12.88
N THR A 27 -1.79 6.64 -14.20
CA THR A 27 -2.69 5.79 -15.00
C THR A 27 -2.07 4.43 -15.33
N GLY A 28 -0.95 4.08 -14.71
CA GLY A 28 -0.24 2.83 -14.98
C GLY A 28 0.13 2.69 -16.46
N ARG A 29 0.12 1.45 -16.96
CA ARG A 29 0.51 1.04 -18.32
C ARG A 29 -0.08 1.91 -19.43
N ILE A 30 -1.32 2.38 -19.29
CA ILE A 30 -1.98 3.17 -20.33
C ILE A 30 -1.44 4.60 -20.45
N GLY A 31 -0.75 5.11 -19.41
CA GLY A 31 -0.10 6.42 -19.43
C GLY A 31 1.06 6.52 -20.42
N ALA A 32 1.66 5.38 -20.81
CA ALA A 32 2.74 5.35 -21.80
C ALA A 32 2.29 5.69 -23.23
N GLY A 33 0.97 5.72 -23.50
CA GLY A 33 0.36 5.95 -24.81
C GLY A 33 0.29 4.68 -25.69
N LEU A 34 -0.72 4.61 -26.56
CA LEU A 34 -1.06 3.40 -27.33
C LEU A 34 0.08 2.82 -28.17
N ARG A 35 0.89 3.68 -28.81
CA ARG A 35 2.05 3.26 -29.61
C ARG A 35 3.16 2.63 -28.77
N SER A 36 3.34 3.11 -27.55
CA SER A 36 4.31 2.59 -26.60
C SER A 36 3.87 1.25 -26.02
N ILE A 37 2.58 1.13 -25.70
CA ILE A 37 1.99 -0.10 -25.13
C ILE A 37 2.33 -1.32 -25.99
N ALA A 38 2.13 -1.25 -27.31
CA ALA A 38 2.46 -2.34 -28.22
C ALA A 38 3.95 -2.73 -28.19
N ALA A 39 4.84 -1.77 -27.95
CA ALA A 39 6.28 -2.00 -27.91
C ALA A 39 6.75 -2.71 -26.62
N TYR A 40 5.97 -2.59 -25.54
CA TYR A 40 6.26 -3.17 -24.22
C TYR A 40 5.22 -4.23 -23.79
N GLU A 41 4.35 -4.67 -24.70
CA GLU A 41 3.19 -5.53 -24.38
C GLU A 41 3.60 -6.82 -23.66
N ASN A 42 4.75 -7.39 -23.99
CA ASN A 42 5.23 -8.62 -23.36
C ASN A 42 5.95 -8.42 -22.02
N MET A 43 6.26 -7.19 -21.63
CA MET A 43 6.89 -6.93 -20.34
C MET A 43 5.90 -7.08 -19.18
N THR A 44 6.44 -7.41 -18.01
CA THR A 44 5.75 -7.27 -16.72
C THR A 44 5.78 -5.81 -16.27
N PHE A 45 4.64 -5.19 -16.00
CA PHE A 45 4.63 -3.85 -15.41
C PHE A 45 4.61 -3.96 -13.88
N LEU A 46 5.57 -3.32 -13.23
CA LEU A 46 5.51 -3.00 -11.81
C LEU A 46 4.92 -1.59 -11.72
N GLN A 47 3.66 -1.47 -11.34
CA GLN A 47 2.92 -0.21 -11.39
C GLN A 47 2.06 -0.01 -10.16
N HIS A 48 1.69 1.23 -9.87
CA HIS A 48 0.86 1.54 -8.70
C HIS A 48 -0.64 1.38 -9.01
N TRP A 49 -1.04 1.46 -10.28
CA TRP A 49 -2.46 1.47 -10.66
C TRP A 49 -3.00 0.08 -10.97
N GLY A 50 -3.78 -0.48 -10.05
CA GLY A 50 -4.31 -1.85 -10.10
C GLY A 50 -5.64 -2.05 -10.81
N ILE A 51 -6.12 -1.09 -11.62
CA ILE A 51 -7.44 -1.21 -12.29
C ILE A 51 -7.42 -2.29 -13.37
N TYR A 52 -8.15 -3.38 -13.14
CA TYR A 52 -8.16 -4.53 -14.06
C TYR A 52 -9.44 -4.63 -14.91
N LYS A 53 -10.39 -3.71 -14.72
CA LYS A 53 -11.60 -3.60 -15.53
C LYS A 53 -11.99 -2.14 -15.73
N ASP A 54 -12.57 -1.85 -16.89
CA ASP A 54 -13.09 -0.52 -17.21
C ASP A 54 -14.15 -0.08 -16.20
N ARG A 55 -14.05 1.19 -15.77
CA ARG A 55 -14.99 1.83 -14.86
C ARG A 55 -15.61 3.05 -15.49
N GLU A 56 -16.92 2.99 -15.68
CA GLU A 56 -17.72 4.07 -16.27
C GLU A 56 -18.29 5.03 -15.21
N THR A 57 -18.27 4.65 -13.92
CA THR A 57 -18.74 5.48 -12.81
C THR A 57 -17.67 6.50 -12.38
N GLY A 58 -18.03 7.79 -12.41
CA GLY A 58 -17.15 8.87 -11.98
C GLY A 58 -16.11 9.26 -13.03
N ARG A 59 -14.81 9.31 -12.66
CA ARG A 59 -13.74 9.43 -13.67
C ARG A 59 -13.74 8.17 -14.52
N LYS A 60 -13.92 8.32 -15.84
CA LYS A 60 -13.85 7.21 -16.80
C LYS A 60 -12.44 6.60 -16.77
N TRP A 61 -12.26 5.56 -15.96
CA TRP A 61 -11.00 4.87 -15.83
C TRP A 61 -11.01 3.63 -16.71
N LYS A 62 -9.94 3.47 -17.49
CA LYS A 62 -9.76 2.33 -18.37
C LYS A 62 -8.85 1.30 -17.74
N GLN A 63 -9.12 0.04 -18.04
CA GLN A 63 -8.30 -1.08 -17.61
C GLN A 63 -6.83 -0.81 -17.99
N ALA A 64 -5.96 -0.90 -16.99
CA ALA A 64 -4.53 -0.66 -17.12
C ALA A 64 -3.69 -1.81 -16.58
N HIS A 65 -4.18 -2.48 -15.54
CA HIS A 65 -3.56 -3.65 -14.92
C HIS A 65 -4.04 -4.94 -15.58
N ARG A 66 -3.09 -5.86 -15.76
CA ARG A 66 -3.33 -7.22 -16.27
C ARG A 66 -3.07 -8.21 -15.12
N PRO A 67 -4.12 -8.73 -14.46
CA PRO A 67 -3.97 -9.74 -13.43
C PRO A 67 -3.11 -10.92 -13.89
N GLY A 68 -2.21 -11.40 -13.03
CA GLY A 68 -1.28 -12.49 -13.34
C GLY A 68 -0.07 -12.10 -14.20
N LYS A 69 -0.10 -10.94 -14.88
CA LYS A 69 1.03 -10.46 -15.70
C LYS A 69 1.73 -9.24 -15.09
N ASP A 70 0.98 -8.26 -14.62
CA ASP A 70 1.53 -7.08 -13.97
C ASP A 70 1.57 -7.28 -12.44
N VAL A 71 2.33 -6.47 -11.72
CA VAL A 71 2.35 -6.44 -10.24
C VAL A 71 1.92 -5.05 -9.80
N VAL A 72 0.94 -4.97 -8.89
CA VAL A 72 0.58 -3.71 -8.25
C VAL A 72 1.56 -3.47 -7.12
N ILE A 73 2.44 -2.49 -7.23
CA ILE A 73 3.46 -2.22 -6.21
C ILE A 73 3.14 -0.93 -5.44
N PRO A 74 3.49 -0.83 -4.15
CA PRO A 74 3.39 0.41 -3.38
C PRO A 74 4.09 1.56 -4.10
N SER A 75 3.47 2.75 -4.08
CA SER A 75 4.15 3.94 -4.58
C SER A 75 5.41 4.19 -3.75
N VAL A 76 6.54 4.47 -4.41
CA VAL A 76 7.77 4.96 -3.76
C VAL A 76 7.57 6.43 -3.31
N GLN A 77 6.33 6.90 -3.29
CA GLN A 77 6.06 8.31 -3.15
C GLN A 77 6.49 8.76 -1.75
N SER A 78 7.33 9.79 -1.80
CA SER A 78 8.05 10.52 -0.77
C SER A 78 7.24 11.03 0.43
N PHE A 79 6.17 10.36 0.85
CA PHE A 79 5.42 10.74 2.04
C PHE A 79 6.37 10.79 3.24
N MET A 80 7.38 9.92 3.30
CA MET A 80 8.45 9.97 4.30
C MET A 80 9.40 11.17 4.17
N MET A 81 9.57 11.76 2.98
CA MET A 81 10.48 12.90 2.77
C MET A 81 9.79 14.27 2.76
N SER A 82 8.48 14.34 2.98
CA SER A 82 7.84 15.64 3.20
C SER A 82 8.28 16.20 4.57
N PRO A 83 8.73 17.47 4.66
CA PRO A 83 9.00 18.16 5.92
C PRO A 83 7.83 18.09 6.92
N TYR A 84 6.60 17.94 6.41
CA TYR A 84 5.39 17.76 7.22
C TYR A 84 5.33 16.41 7.93
N THR A 85 5.85 15.35 7.30
CA THR A 85 5.84 13.99 7.84
C THR A 85 6.98 13.80 8.85
N THR A 86 8.17 14.33 8.58
CA THR A 86 9.31 14.38 9.53
C THR A 86 8.97 15.11 10.82
N LYS A 87 8.29 16.26 10.75
CA LYS A 87 7.81 16.97 11.96
C LYS A 87 6.71 16.23 12.71
N SER A 88 5.81 15.54 12.00
CA SER A 88 4.61 14.92 12.62
C SER A 88 4.84 13.51 13.15
N PHE A 89 5.79 12.76 12.57
CA PHE A 89 6.16 11.43 13.05
C PHE A 89 7.36 11.45 14.00
N GLY A 90 8.26 12.43 13.89
CA GLY A 90 9.44 12.58 14.75
C GLY A 90 10.67 11.80 14.26
N PRO A 91 11.90 12.20 14.63
CA PRO A 91 13.14 11.72 14.03
C PRO A 91 13.49 10.25 14.35
N SER A 92 12.99 9.70 15.46
CA SER A 92 13.24 8.31 15.90
C SER A 92 12.21 7.29 15.40
N ARG A 93 11.21 7.72 14.62
CA ARG A 93 10.15 6.86 14.05
C ARG A 93 10.31 6.62 12.55
N PHE A 94 11.49 6.93 12.04
CA PHE A 94 11.91 6.66 10.68
C PHE A 94 12.43 5.24 10.46
N LEU A 95 12.64 4.49 11.53
CA LEU A 95 13.04 3.09 11.46
C LEU A 95 11.84 2.26 10.99
N MET A 96 11.95 1.70 9.79
CA MET A 96 11.04 0.72 9.20
C MET A 96 10.60 -0.38 10.17
N HIS A 97 11.53 -0.85 11.01
CA HIS A 97 11.31 -1.93 11.98
C HIS A 97 10.84 -1.42 13.36
N GLY A 98 10.60 -0.12 13.51
CA GLY A 98 10.11 0.51 14.73
C GLY A 98 8.59 0.67 14.74
N PHE A 99 7.85 -0.43 14.55
CA PHE A 99 6.41 -0.43 14.87
C PHE A 99 6.27 -0.11 16.36
N ASP A 100 5.93 1.15 16.66
CA ASP A 100 5.72 1.63 18.03
C ASP A 100 4.67 0.73 18.72
N GLU A 101 5.03 0.01 19.78
CA GLU A 101 4.10 -0.87 20.52
C GLU A 101 2.82 -0.13 20.96
N ARG A 102 2.87 1.20 21.05
CA ARG A 102 1.71 2.07 21.30
C ARG A 102 0.65 2.05 20.18
N PHE A 103 0.94 1.46 19.01
CA PHE A 103 -0.05 1.22 17.96
C PHE A 103 -1.06 0.12 18.33
N ASN A 104 -0.73 -0.76 19.28
CA ASN A 104 -1.55 -1.90 19.72
C ASN A 104 -2.74 -1.54 20.62
N ASP A 105 -2.86 -0.28 21.05
CA ASP A 105 -3.89 0.06 22.03
C ASP A 105 -5.25 0.36 21.37
N THR A 106 -5.89 -0.70 20.88
CA THR A 106 -7.25 -0.70 20.30
C THR A 106 -8.33 -0.21 21.26
N GLU A 107 -8.11 -0.30 22.56
CA GLU A 107 -9.02 0.20 23.60
C GLU A 107 -8.87 1.70 23.80
N LYS A 108 -7.64 2.23 23.78
CA LYS A 108 -7.37 3.66 23.99
C LYS A 108 -7.63 4.55 22.77
N ARG A 109 -8.04 4.00 21.61
CA ARG A 109 -8.40 4.78 20.41
C ARG A 109 -9.81 5.38 20.56
N PRO A 110 -9.95 6.70 20.82
CA PRO A 110 -11.25 7.31 21.13
C PRO A 110 -12.14 7.51 19.89
N MET A 111 -11.58 7.50 18.68
CA MET A 111 -12.34 7.74 17.44
C MET A 111 -12.72 6.40 16.79
N THR A 112 -13.95 6.29 16.30
CA THR A 112 -14.42 5.06 15.62
C THR A 112 -13.92 5.03 14.18
N PHE A 113 -14.20 6.07 13.41
CA PHE A 113 -13.92 6.11 11.97
C PHE A 113 -13.35 7.45 11.54
N PHE A 114 -12.33 7.43 10.69
CA PHE A 114 -11.66 8.64 10.24
C PHE A 114 -11.36 8.68 8.75
N PHE A 115 -11.61 9.85 8.17
CA PHE A 115 -11.13 10.26 6.86
C PHE A 115 -10.91 11.77 6.86
N ALA A 116 -9.71 12.21 6.47
CA ALA A 116 -9.47 13.59 6.10
C ALA A 116 -8.75 13.68 4.76
N GLY A 117 -9.27 14.45 3.81
CA GLY A 117 -8.64 14.67 2.51
C GLY A 117 -9.65 15.20 1.51
N ARG A 118 -9.18 15.66 0.34
CA ARG A 118 -10.04 16.30 -0.64
C ARG A 118 -11.31 15.49 -0.90
N ILE A 119 -12.47 16.15 -0.80
CA ILE A 119 -13.80 15.65 -1.16
C ILE A 119 -14.25 16.52 -2.33
N CYS A 120 -14.85 15.92 -3.37
CA CYS A 120 -15.06 16.60 -4.65
C CYS A 120 -13.76 17.16 -5.27
N GLY A 121 -12.59 16.57 -4.99
CA GLY A 121 -11.31 17.12 -5.47
C GLY A 121 -10.89 18.45 -4.83
N GLU A 122 -11.62 18.95 -3.85
CA GLU A 122 -11.42 20.26 -3.22
C GLU A 122 -11.17 20.15 -1.71
N ARG A 123 -10.70 21.26 -1.11
CA ARG A 123 -10.61 21.39 0.35
C ARG A 123 -11.89 21.96 0.98
N ARG A 124 -12.84 22.44 0.17
CA ARG A 124 -14.15 22.90 0.65
C ARG A 124 -15.07 21.70 0.87
N PRO A 125 -15.81 21.63 1.99
CA PRO A 125 -16.80 20.57 2.18
C PRO A 125 -17.87 20.62 1.08
N PRO A 126 -18.39 19.45 0.65
CA PRO A 126 -19.49 19.40 -0.31
C PRO A 126 -20.78 20.01 0.28
N THR A 127 -21.74 20.34 -0.57
CA THR A 127 -23.07 20.79 -0.09
C THR A 127 -23.84 19.63 0.52
N GLU A 128 -24.74 19.92 1.47
CA GLU A 128 -25.39 18.88 2.26
C GLU A 128 -26.46 18.09 1.50
N ASP A 129 -27.02 18.60 0.39
CA ASP A 129 -27.97 17.84 -0.45
C ASP A 129 -28.14 18.43 -1.87
N PRO A 130 -28.58 17.61 -2.86
CA PRO A 130 -28.76 16.15 -2.82
C PRO A 130 -27.59 15.36 -3.44
N TRP A 131 -27.36 14.12 -2.98
CA TRP A 131 -26.51 13.15 -3.67
C TRP A 131 -27.11 12.76 -5.05
N PRO A 132 -26.33 12.61 -6.14
CA PRO A 132 -24.86 12.70 -6.26
C PRO A 132 -24.34 14.12 -6.59
N TYR A 133 -25.19 15.14 -6.52
CA TYR A 133 -24.91 16.52 -6.94
C TYR A 133 -24.30 17.38 -5.82
N ASN A 134 -23.81 16.76 -4.74
CA ASN A 134 -23.12 17.45 -3.65
C ASN A 134 -21.75 18.03 -4.06
N CYS A 135 -21.32 17.77 -5.30
CA CYS A 135 -20.13 18.35 -5.93
C CYS A 135 -20.53 19.07 -7.22
N GLN A 136 -20.26 20.38 -7.33
CA GLN A 136 -20.58 21.17 -8.52
C GLN A 136 -19.71 20.80 -9.74
N ASP A 137 -18.39 20.70 -9.57
CA ASP A 137 -17.43 20.60 -10.70
C ASP A 137 -16.62 19.29 -10.76
N ALA A 138 -16.79 18.38 -9.79
CA ALA A 138 -15.93 17.20 -9.62
C ALA A 138 -16.70 15.91 -9.36
N THR A 139 -17.80 15.72 -10.09
CA THR A 139 -18.55 14.46 -10.13
C THR A 139 -17.59 13.34 -10.55
N GLY A 140 -17.29 12.41 -9.62
CA GLY A 140 -16.45 11.25 -9.92
C GLY A 140 -14.99 11.26 -9.46
N TYR A 141 -14.51 12.29 -8.77
CA TYR A 141 -13.22 12.16 -8.05
C TYR A 141 -13.29 10.97 -7.08
N SER A 142 -12.24 10.14 -6.98
CA SER A 142 -12.26 8.94 -6.13
C SER A 142 -13.38 7.94 -6.48
N GLY A 143 -13.85 7.93 -7.73
CA GLY A 143 -14.98 7.10 -8.15
C GLY A 143 -16.31 7.47 -7.47
N GLY A 144 -16.38 8.61 -6.75
CA GLY A 144 -17.53 8.98 -5.92
C GLY A 144 -17.48 8.43 -4.49
N ILE A 145 -16.48 7.60 -4.14
CA ILE A 145 -16.42 6.92 -2.84
C ILE A 145 -16.33 7.93 -1.68
N ARG A 146 -15.44 8.92 -1.78
CA ARG A 146 -15.24 9.93 -0.72
C ARG A 146 -16.48 10.78 -0.50
N GLN A 147 -17.14 11.14 -1.59
CA GLN A 147 -18.31 11.98 -1.59
C GLN A 147 -19.51 11.22 -0.99
N ARG A 148 -19.70 9.96 -1.39
CA ARG A 148 -20.73 9.08 -0.82
C ARG A 148 -20.47 8.83 0.66
N THR A 149 -19.22 8.56 1.04
CA THR A 149 -18.86 8.35 2.45
C THR A 149 -19.10 9.60 3.29
N TYR A 150 -18.81 10.79 2.75
CA TYR A 150 -19.14 12.04 3.42
C TYR A 150 -20.65 12.17 3.60
N TYR A 151 -21.42 12.04 2.51
CA TYR A 151 -22.88 12.13 2.53
C TYR A 151 -23.50 11.23 3.61
N GLU A 152 -23.10 9.96 3.67
CA GLU A 152 -23.70 8.96 4.57
C GLU A 152 -23.19 9.00 6.02
N HIS A 153 -21.97 9.49 6.27
CA HIS A 153 -21.29 9.30 7.56
C HIS A 153 -20.62 10.53 8.19
N HIS A 154 -20.63 11.71 7.57
CA HIS A 154 -19.95 12.89 8.14
C HIS A 154 -20.53 13.34 9.48
N ASN A 155 -21.85 13.25 9.67
CA ASN A 155 -22.55 13.71 10.86
C ASN A 155 -22.84 12.58 11.89
N ARG A 156 -21.98 11.57 11.96
CA ARG A 156 -22.15 10.43 12.87
C ARG A 156 -21.25 10.56 14.11
N THR A 157 -21.79 10.17 15.27
CA THR A 157 -21.04 10.17 16.54
C THR A 157 -19.83 9.25 16.47
N GLY A 158 -18.64 9.76 16.80
CA GLY A 158 -17.39 9.01 16.73
C GLY A 158 -16.75 8.92 15.34
N TYR A 159 -17.38 9.54 14.32
CA TYR A 159 -16.86 9.61 12.96
C TYR A 159 -16.24 10.98 12.73
N THR A 160 -15.21 11.04 11.90
CA THR A 160 -14.65 12.30 11.41
C THR A 160 -14.36 12.12 9.94
N VAL A 161 -15.28 12.59 9.10
CA VAL A 161 -15.15 12.59 7.64
C VAL A 161 -15.10 14.04 7.19
N THR A 162 -13.92 14.51 6.81
CA THR A 162 -13.67 15.93 6.51
C THR A 162 -12.72 16.11 5.34
N THR A 163 -12.64 17.34 4.81
CA THR A 163 -11.74 17.67 3.69
C THR A 163 -10.29 17.89 4.11
N HIS A 164 -10.05 18.25 5.38
CA HIS A 164 -8.74 18.58 5.91
C HIS A 164 -8.72 18.52 7.44
N THR A 165 -7.55 18.23 8.03
CA THR A 165 -7.29 18.44 9.45
C THR A 165 -5.81 18.79 9.68
N PRO A 166 -5.51 19.73 10.60
CA PRO A 166 -4.12 20.03 10.98
C PRO A 166 -3.47 18.90 11.81
N ASN A 167 -4.28 18.00 12.38
CA ASN A 167 -3.84 16.93 13.29
C ASN A 167 -3.90 15.54 12.64
N TYR A 168 -3.61 15.45 11.33
CA TYR A 168 -3.85 14.25 10.51
C TYR A 168 -3.27 12.97 11.12
N VAL A 169 -1.98 12.97 11.46
CA VAL A 169 -1.29 11.80 12.05
C VAL A 169 -1.88 11.43 13.40
N ARG A 170 -2.23 12.43 14.23
CA ARG A 170 -2.85 12.19 15.54
C ARG A 170 -4.22 11.54 15.39
N HIS A 171 -5.04 12.01 14.45
CA HIS A 171 -6.36 11.44 14.21
C HIS A 171 -6.28 10.02 13.63
N LEU A 172 -5.34 9.74 12.72
CA LEU A 172 -5.08 8.36 12.27
C LEU A 172 -4.76 7.43 13.44
N LYS A 173 -3.85 7.86 14.34
CA LYS A 173 -3.45 7.08 15.52
C LYS A 173 -4.57 6.95 16.57
N ALA A 174 -5.49 7.91 16.63
CA ALA A 174 -6.62 7.91 17.55
C ALA A 174 -7.84 7.13 17.03
N SER A 175 -7.84 6.72 15.75
CA SER A 175 -8.98 6.10 15.08
C SER A 175 -8.84 4.59 15.00
N LYS A 176 -9.95 3.88 15.25
CA LYS A 176 -10.02 2.42 15.14
C LYS A 176 -10.02 1.99 13.67
N PHE A 177 -10.83 2.65 12.84
CA PHE A 177 -10.99 2.40 11.42
C PHE A 177 -10.73 3.68 10.61
N CYS A 178 -10.14 3.54 9.43
CA CYS A 178 -9.88 4.68 8.56
C CYS A 178 -10.25 4.34 7.13
N LEU A 179 -10.99 5.24 6.47
CA LEU A 179 -11.33 5.07 5.06
C LEU A 179 -10.06 5.08 4.22
N SER A 180 -9.90 4.06 3.41
CA SER A 180 -8.84 3.92 2.42
C SER A 180 -9.45 3.75 1.03
N PRO A 181 -10.03 4.83 0.46
CA PRO A 181 -10.69 4.77 -0.82
C PRO A 181 -9.67 4.93 -1.95
N LEU A 182 -10.08 4.62 -3.18
CA LEU A 182 -9.34 5.03 -4.37
C LEU A 182 -9.07 6.54 -4.41
N GLY A 183 -8.00 6.97 -5.07
CA GLY A 183 -7.65 8.38 -5.27
C GLY A 183 -8.16 8.95 -6.59
N GLY A 184 -7.45 9.95 -7.12
CA GLY A 184 -7.51 10.25 -8.55
C GLY A 184 -6.72 9.24 -9.42
N ALA A 185 -5.97 8.39 -8.74
CA ALA A 185 -5.09 7.30 -9.15
C ALA A 185 -4.99 6.33 -7.94
N CYS A 186 -3.89 5.56 -7.82
CA CYS A 186 -3.71 4.66 -6.69
C CYS A 186 -3.75 5.42 -5.34
N GLY A 187 -4.33 4.79 -4.33
CA GLY A 187 -4.54 5.40 -3.03
C GLY A 187 -3.34 5.19 -2.10
N ASP A 188 -2.37 6.11 -2.09
CA ASP A 188 -1.25 6.11 -1.10
C ASP A 188 -1.73 6.06 0.36
N ARG A 189 -2.99 6.42 0.59
CA ARG A 189 -3.66 6.31 1.88
C ARG A 189 -3.63 4.89 2.44
N GLN A 190 -3.63 3.87 1.58
CA GLN A 190 -3.48 2.47 1.96
C GLN A 190 -2.23 2.24 2.81
N ILE A 191 -1.11 2.86 2.43
CA ILE A 191 0.16 2.76 3.16
C ILE A 191 0.05 3.53 4.49
N VAL A 192 -0.37 4.79 4.43
CA VAL A 192 -0.37 5.70 5.60
C VAL A 192 -1.32 5.22 6.71
N VAL A 193 -2.48 4.67 6.34
CA VAL A 193 -3.47 4.13 7.29
C VAL A 193 -2.92 2.88 7.98
N THR A 194 -2.33 1.98 7.20
CA THR A 194 -1.72 0.72 7.67
C THR A 194 -0.56 1.01 8.63
N VAL A 195 0.36 1.90 8.25
CA VAL A 195 1.50 2.31 9.11
C VAL A 195 1.04 3.01 10.39
N ALA A 196 -0.11 3.70 10.39
CA ALA A 196 -0.66 4.32 11.59
C ALA A 196 -1.39 3.33 12.52
N GLY A 197 -1.49 2.05 12.15
CA GLY A 197 -2.22 1.02 12.88
C GLY A 197 -3.74 1.24 12.92
N CYS A 198 -4.27 2.06 12.01
CA CYS A 198 -5.70 2.27 11.87
C CYS A 198 -6.24 1.25 10.86
N ILE A 199 -7.26 0.46 11.21
CA ILE A 199 -7.75 -0.61 10.33
C ILE A 199 -8.30 -0.01 9.03
N PRO A 200 -7.69 -0.30 7.86
CA PRO A 200 -8.15 0.23 6.60
C PRO A 200 -9.56 -0.29 6.28
N VAL A 201 -10.47 0.63 5.97
CA VAL A 201 -11.74 0.32 5.31
C VAL A 201 -11.53 0.59 3.82
N VAL A 202 -11.25 -0.47 3.08
CA VAL A 202 -10.85 -0.42 1.68
C VAL A 202 -12.09 -0.51 0.81
N ILE A 203 -12.23 0.48 -0.09
CA ILE A 203 -13.34 0.56 -1.03
C ILE A 203 -12.77 0.94 -2.39
N GLY A 204 -13.03 0.10 -3.39
CA GLY A 204 -12.48 0.28 -4.73
C GLY A 204 -12.79 -0.91 -5.60
N ASP A 205 -14.01 -1.00 -6.10
CA ASP A 205 -14.41 -2.08 -7.00
C ASP A 205 -13.52 -2.06 -8.26
N ASP A 206 -13.22 -3.26 -8.77
CA ASP A 206 -12.45 -3.47 -10.00
C ASP A 206 -10.98 -2.98 -9.99
N VAL A 207 -10.44 -2.70 -8.80
CA VAL A 207 -9.05 -2.25 -8.61
C VAL A 207 -8.36 -3.11 -7.57
N HIS A 208 -7.24 -3.73 -7.93
CA HIS A 208 -6.36 -4.40 -6.98
C HIS A 208 -5.60 -3.38 -6.12
N ASN A 209 -5.50 -3.68 -4.82
CA ASN A 209 -4.61 -3.00 -3.89
C ASN A 209 -3.15 -3.41 -4.12
N TYR A 210 -2.23 -2.81 -3.37
CA TYR A 210 -0.82 -3.17 -3.48
C TYR A 210 -0.61 -4.67 -3.20
N PHE A 211 0.09 -5.30 -4.12
CA PHE A 211 0.40 -6.74 -4.19
C PHE A 211 -0.79 -7.67 -4.30
N GLU A 212 -2.01 -7.20 -4.57
CA GLU A 212 -3.11 -8.13 -4.88
C GLU A 212 -2.97 -8.73 -6.30
N PRO A 213 -3.23 -10.04 -6.48
CA PRO A 213 -3.75 -10.98 -5.48
C PRO A 213 -2.66 -11.81 -4.75
N GLU A 214 -1.38 -11.54 -4.97
CA GLU A 214 -0.26 -12.21 -4.27
C GLU A 214 -0.30 -12.01 -2.74
N MET A 215 -0.83 -10.88 -2.28
CA MET A 215 -1.06 -10.52 -0.88
C MET A 215 -2.54 -10.45 -0.57
N ASP A 216 -3.00 -11.21 0.43
CA ASP A 216 -4.37 -11.11 0.91
C ASP A 216 -4.54 -9.94 1.88
N TRP A 217 -5.38 -8.97 1.53
CA TRP A 217 -5.68 -7.80 2.37
C TRP A 217 -6.71 -8.06 3.47
N ARG A 218 -7.50 -9.13 3.37
CA ARG A 218 -8.61 -9.43 4.29
C ARG A 218 -8.18 -9.62 5.76
N PRO A 219 -7.02 -10.23 6.07
CA PRO A 219 -6.61 -10.41 7.47
C PRO A 219 -6.41 -9.12 8.25
N PHE A 220 -6.11 -7.99 7.58
CA PHE A 220 -5.77 -6.73 8.25
C PHE A 220 -6.63 -5.53 7.83
N SER A 221 -7.64 -5.73 6.99
CA SER A 221 -8.51 -4.66 6.49
C SER A 221 -9.98 -5.08 6.40
N VAL A 222 -10.87 -4.09 6.30
CA VAL A 222 -12.29 -4.29 6.00
C VAL A 222 -12.51 -3.98 4.52
N MET A 223 -12.72 -5.02 3.72
CA MET A 223 -12.96 -4.91 2.28
C MET A 223 -14.45 -4.72 2.02
N LEU A 224 -14.85 -3.59 1.41
CA LEU A 224 -16.25 -3.29 1.07
C LEU A 224 -16.41 -2.95 -0.40
N LYS A 225 -17.55 -3.35 -0.97
CA LYS A 225 -17.99 -2.88 -2.29
C LYS A 225 -18.46 -1.44 -2.21
N GLU A 226 -18.47 -0.74 -3.34
CA GLU A 226 -18.94 0.65 -3.40
C GLU A 226 -20.43 0.77 -3.07
N SER A 227 -21.21 -0.25 -3.41
CA SER A 227 -22.63 -0.36 -3.03
C SER A 227 -22.86 -0.47 -1.52
N GLN A 228 -21.85 -0.89 -0.75
CA GLN A 228 -21.94 -1.09 0.70
C GLN A 228 -21.50 0.14 1.49
N ILE A 229 -21.16 1.26 0.84
CA ILE A 229 -20.79 2.50 1.54
C ILE A 229 -21.82 2.89 2.61
N PRO A 230 -23.15 2.87 2.37
CA PRO A 230 -24.14 3.22 3.41
C PRO A 230 -24.09 2.34 4.67
N GLU A 231 -23.57 1.11 4.53
CA GLU A 231 -23.49 0.11 5.60
C GLU A 231 -22.14 0.09 6.33
N ILE A 232 -21.22 1.04 6.02
CA ILE A 232 -19.90 1.10 6.67
C ILE A 232 -20.02 1.02 8.18
N ASN A 233 -20.96 1.78 8.77
CA ASN A 233 -21.14 1.81 10.22
C ASN A 233 -21.54 0.44 10.77
N THR A 234 -22.52 -0.21 10.13
CA THR A 234 -23.03 -1.52 10.52
C THR A 234 -21.91 -2.55 10.49
N VAL A 235 -21.09 -2.55 9.44
CA VAL A 235 -19.99 -3.51 9.27
C VAL A 235 -18.88 -3.28 10.30
N ILE A 236 -18.38 -2.06 10.46
CA ILE A 236 -17.22 -1.83 11.33
C ILE A 236 -17.58 -1.92 12.82
N GLU A 237 -18.81 -1.60 13.19
CA GLU A 237 -19.29 -1.69 14.59
C GLU A 237 -19.59 -3.13 15.00
N ALA A 238 -19.85 -4.04 14.05
CA ALA A 238 -19.98 -5.47 14.31
C ALA A 238 -18.63 -6.16 14.62
N ILE A 239 -17.50 -5.50 14.36
CA ILE A 239 -16.16 -6.06 14.60
C ILE A 239 -15.79 -5.91 16.08
N SER A 240 -15.71 -7.04 16.79
CA SER A 240 -15.32 -7.09 18.21
C SER A 240 -13.89 -6.58 18.44
N LEU A 241 -13.59 -6.20 19.69
CA LEU A 241 -12.24 -5.81 20.10
C LEU A 241 -11.19 -6.89 19.76
N GLU A 242 -11.51 -8.17 20.01
CA GLU A 242 -10.59 -9.28 19.73
C GLU A 242 -10.33 -9.47 18.24
N GLN A 243 -11.34 -9.30 17.39
CA GLN A 243 -11.12 -9.29 15.93
C GLN A 243 -10.24 -8.11 15.53
N ARG A 244 -10.47 -6.90 16.08
CA ARG A 244 -9.63 -5.73 15.79
C ARG A 244 -8.18 -5.93 16.20
N LYS A 245 -7.91 -6.54 17.36
CA LYS A 245 -6.54 -6.87 17.80
C LYS A 245 -5.85 -7.81 16.81
N LYS A 246 -6.53 -8.87 16.37
CA LYS A 246 -5.99 -9.79 15.35
C LYS A 246 -5.68 -9.08 14.04
N MET A 247 -6.59 -8.21 13.57
CA MET A 247 -6.37 -7.41 12.36
C MET A 247 -5.15 -6.50 12.49
N GLN A 248 -4.96 -5.86 13.65
CA GLN A 248 -3.78 -5.04 13.89
C GLN A 248 -2.48 -5.85 13.96
N THR A 249 -2.49 -7.04 14.56
CA THR A 249 -1.31 -7.93 14.55
C THR A 249 -0.93 -8.31 13.12
N ALA A 250 -1.91 -8.70 12.29
CA ALA A 250 -1.68 -8.97 10.87
C ALA A 250 -1.17 -7.72 10.12
N MET A 251 -1.69 -6.55 10.46
CA MET A 251 -1.32 -5.27 9.86
C MET A 251 0.14 -4.89 10.10
N LYS A 252 0.76 -5.32 11.20
CA LYS A 252 2.18 -5.06 11.47
C LYS A 252 3.03 -5.58 10.31
N CYS A 253 2.90 -6.86 9.98
CA CYS A 253 3.64 -7.45 8.88
C CYS A 253 3.25 -6.83 7.53
N ALA A 254 1.94 -6.62 7.30
CA ALA A 254 1.48 -5.99 6.08
C ALA A 254 2.12 -4.60 5.86
N ALA A 255 2.30 -3.80 6.91
CA ALA A 255 2.92 -2.49 6.79
C ALA A 255 4.40 -2.55 6.40
N HIS A 256 5.15 -3.60 6.77
CA HIS A 256 6.51 -3.82 6.26
C HIS A 256 6.46 -4.00 4.75
N HIS A 257 5.63 -4.93 4.26
CA HIS A 257 5.48 -5.21 2.84
C HIS A 257 5.08 -3.97 2.03
N LEU A 258 4.31 -3.04 2.61
CA LEU A 258 3.82 -1.86 1.89
C LEU A 258 4.79 -0.67 1.86
N MET A 259 5.91 -0.74 2.58
CA MET A 259 6.86 0.36 2.71
C MET A 259 8.15 0.05 1.95
N HIS A 260 8.76 1.05 1.31
CA HIS A 260 10.09 0.92 0.68
C HIS A 260 11.18 1.36 1.65
N GLY A 261 12.24 0.55 1.80
CA GLY A 261 13.40 0.86 2.65
C GLY A 261 13.96 2.27 2.45
N THR A 262 14.51 2.89 3.51
CA THR A 262 15.11 4.20 3.35
C THR A 262 16.40 4.13 2.52
N SER A 263 16.73 5.21 1.80
CA SER A 263 18.00 5.31 1.07
C SER A 263 19.24 5.28 1.99
N VAL A 264 19.05 5.40 3.30
CA VAL A 264 20.08 5.30 4.35
C VAL A 264 19.83 4.10 5.27
N GLY A 265 19.00 3.13 4.87
CA GLY A 265 18.53 2.04 5.72
C GLY A 265 19.66 1.26 6.35
N GLY A 266 20.68 0.88 5.58
CA GLY A 266 21.87 0.20 6.11
C GLY A 266 22.70 1.03 7.09
N ILE A 267 22.57 2.37 7.09
CA ILE A 267 23.19 3.25 8.10
C ILE A 267 22.32 3.31 9.37
N LEU A 268 21.00 3.16 9.22
CA LEU A 268 20.01 3.18 10.30
C LEU A 268 19.65 1.78 10.82
N ASP A 269 20.40 0.75 10.45
CA ASP A 269 20.14 -0.65 10.84
C ASP A 269 18.77 -1.18 10.35
N GLU A 270 18.28 -0.65 9.22
CA GLU A 270 17.15 -1.23 8.50
C GLU A 270 17.66 -2.39 7.63
N SER A 271 17.18 -3.60 7.89
CA SER A 271 17.57 -4.78 7.11
C SER A 271 16.99 -4.76 5.69
N GLY A 272 15.92 -3.99 5.46
CA GLY A 272 15.12 -4.06 4.23
C GLY A 272 14.27 -5.33 4.13
N ARG A 273 14.32 -6.19 5.16
CA ARG A 273 13.60 -7.46 5.16
C ARG A 273 12.09 -7.22 5.25
N TYR A 274 11.35 -7.96 4.42
CA TYR A 274 9.92 -7.88 4.23
C TYR A 274 9.44 -6.55 3.67
N ASP A 275 10.32 -5.68 3.17
CA ASP A 275 9.91 -4.40 2.60
C ASP A 275 9.25 -4.57 1.21
N ALA A 276 8.74 -3.49 0.64
CA ALA A 276 8.09 -3.49 -0.66
C ALA A 276 9.03 -3.90 -1.81
N PHE A 277 10.33 -3.63 -1.69
CA PHE A 277 11.31 -4.04 -2.69
C PHE A 277 11.53 -5.54 -2.63
N GLU A 278 11.80 -6.11 -1.46
CA GLU A 278 11.97 -7.55 -1.27
C GLU A 278 10.67 -8.31 -1.62
N THR A 279 9.51 -7.77 -1.23
CA THR A 279 8.20 -8.34 -1.60
C THR A 279 8.02 -8.40 -3.11
N THR A 280 8.43 -7.35 -3.83
CA THR A 280 8.42 -7.35 -5.30
C THR A 280 9.32 -8.45 -5.86
N LEU A 281 10.52 -8.62 -5.29
CA LEU A 281 11.46 -9.67 -5.72
C LEU A 281 10.93 -11.08 -5.44
N GLU A 282 10.31 -11.32 -4.29
CA GLU A 282 9.71 -12.62 -3.94
C GLU A 282 8.54 -12.96 -4.87
N ILE A 283 7.69 -12.00 -5.24
CA ILE A 283 6.64 -12.22 -6.25
C ILE A 283 7.25 -12.58 -7.62
N LEU A 284 8.33 -11.90 -8.01
CA LEU A 284 9.03 -12.22 -9.26
C LEU A 284 9.74 -13.58 -9.20
N ARG A 285 10.25 -13.98 -8.04
CA ARG A 285 10.80 -15.34 -7.79
C ARG A 285 9.70 -16.38 -7.98
N MET A 286 8.55 -16.21 -7.34
CA MET A 286 7.41 -17.13 -7.48
C MET A 286 6.97 -17.32 -8.94
N ARG A 287 6.94 -16.23 -9.72
CA ARG A 287 6.64 -16.29 -11.17
C ARG A 287 7.70 -17.03 -11.97
N ALA A 288 8.96 -16.97 -11.56
CA ALA A 288 10.06 -17.65 -12.22
C ALA A 288 10.11 -19.15 -11.88
N ASP A 289 9.89 -19.49 -10.61
CA ASP A 289 9.99 -20.86 -10.08
C ASP A 289 8.73 -21.69 -10.37
N TYR A 290 7.55 -21.06 -10.36
CA TYR A 290 6.25 -21.73 -10.51
C TYR A 290 5.43 -21.17 -11.69
N PRO A 291 5.93 -21.25 -12.94
CA PRO A 291 5.26 -20.68 -14.09
C PRO A 291 3.87 -21.31 -14.29
N GLY A 292 2.85 -20.46 -14.45
CA GLY A 292 1.46 -20.89 -14.66
C GLY A 292 0.64 -21.08 -13.39
N THR A 293 1.24 -20.98 -12.20
CA THR A 293 0.50 -20.96 -10.94
C THR A 293 -0.24 -19.62 -10.80
N PRO A 294 -1.54 -19.62 -10.48
CA PRO A 294 -2.27 -18.38 -10.19
C PRO A 294 -1.64 -17.64 -8.98
N PRO A 295 -1.49 -16.31 -9.00
CA PRO A 295 -0.77 -15.61 -7.94
C PRO A 295 -1.41 -15.73 -6.56
N GLU A 296 -2.73 -15.89 -6.48
CA GLU A 296 -3.48 -16.17 -5.24
C GLU A 296 -3.16 -17.54 -4.60
N GLU A 297 -2.49 -18.43 -5.33
CA GLU A 297 -2.09 -19.76 -4.87
C GLU A 297 -0.64 -19.84 -4.41
N TYR A 298 0.16 -18.79 -4.59
CA TYR A 298 1.59 -18.79 -4.25
C TYR A 298 1.86 -19.23 -2.80
N ALA A 299 1.12 -18.70 -1.84
CA ALA A 299 1.25 -19.08 -0.43
C ALA A 299 0.78 -20.52 -0.12
N LYS A 300 0.03 -21.16 -1.02
CA LYS A 300 -0.37 -22.57 -0.86
C LYS A 300 0.69 -23.52 -1.40
N VAL A 301 1.37 -23.13 -2.49
CA VAL A 301 2.33 -24.01 -3.18
C VAL A 301 3.76 -23.86 -2.67
N ASP A 302 4.12 -22.70 -2.10
CA ASP A 302 5.47 -22.43 -1.59
C ASP A 302 5.41 -21.95 -0.13
N GLN A 303 5.89 -22.81 0.78
CA GLN A 303 5.89 -22.52 2.21
C GLN A 303 6.86 -21.37 2.57
N SER A 304 7.92 -21.15 1.79
CA SER A 304 8.85 -20.04 2.01
C SER A 304 8.17 -18.70 1.71
N PHE A 305 7.43 -18.62 0.60
CA PHE A 305 6.61 -17.47 0.25
C PHE A 305 5.52 -17.23 1.28
N LYS A 306 4.83 -18.28 1.73
CA LYS A 306 3.83 -18.16 2.82
C LYS A 306 4.42 -17.54 4.08
N ARG A 307 5.56 -18.06 4.55
CA ARG A 307 6.26 -17.53 5.73
C ARG A 307 6.80 -16.13 5.49
N PHE A 308 7.25 -15.83 4.27
CA PHE A 308 7.70 -14.49 3.89
C PHE A 308 6.57 -13.47 4.04
N MET A 309 5.37 -13.77 3.52
CA MET A 309 4.18 -12.92 3.64
C MET A 309 3.64 -12.81 5.08
N ALA A 310 4.13 -13.66 5.99
CA ALA A 310 3.88 -13.63 7.42
C ALA A 310 5.09 -13.12 8.23
N CYS A 311 6.05 -12.44 7.58
CA CYS A 311 7.25 -11.88 8.22
C CYS A 311 8.05 -12.91 9.04
N GLY A 312 8.12 -14.15 8.54
CA GLY A 312 8.86 -15.26 9.13
C GLY A 312 8.05 -16.16 10.07
N ALA A 313 6.85 -15.73 10.47
CA ALA A 313 5.91 -16.56 11.23
C ALA A 313 5.28 -17.66 10.35
N ASP A 314 4.54 -18.59 10.97
CA ASP A 314 3.89 -19.68 10.23
C ASP A 314 2.60 -19.22 9.55
N GLU A 315 1.88 -18.28 10.15
CA GLU A 315 0.62 -17.71 9.65
C GLU A 315 0.56 -16.19 9.84
N ILE A 316 -0.17 -15.51 8.95
CA ILE A 316 -0.45 -14.07 9.06
C ILE A 316 -1.22 -13.80 10.36
N GLY A 317 -0.79 -12.77 11.10
CA GLY A 317 -1.42 -12.37 12.37
C GLY A 317 -0.83 -13.04 13.60
N GLN A 318 0.24 -13.82 13.45
CA GLN A 318 1.14 -14.18 14.54
C GLN A 318 2.24 -13.12 14.67
N ASP A 319 2.76 -12.93 15.89
CA ASP A 319 3.91 -12.04 16.06
C ASP A 319 5.14 -12.66 15.37
N PRO A 320 5.86 -11.89 14.54
CA PRO A 320 7.01 -12.40 13.81
C PRO A 320 8.14 -12.76 14.79
N PRO A 321 9.00 -13.73 14.44
CA PRO A 321 10.24 -13.94 15.18
C PRO A 321 11.06 -12.64 15.17
N PRO A 322 11.93 -12.42 16.17
CA PRO A 322 12.83 -11.28 16.16
C PRO A 322 13.65 -11.27 14.87
N ASP A 323 13.73 -10.11 14.21
CA ASP A 323 14.57 -9.97 13.04
C ASP A 323 16.00 -10.41 13.41
N PRO A 324 16.60 -11.35 12.66
CA PRO A 324 18.00 -11.67 12.89
C PRO A 324 18.79 -10.40 12.64
N LYS A 325 19.53 -9.96 13.66
CA LYS A 325 20.38 -8.77 13.55
C LYS A 325 21.29 -8.97 12.34
N PRO A 326 21.42 -7.96 11.46
CA PRO A 326 22.33 -8.09 10.32
C PRO A 326 23.73 -8.43 10.85
N ASP A 327 24.40 -9.41 10.23
CA ASP A 327 25.78 -9.80 10.56
C ASP A 327 26.79 -8.64 10.35
N PHE A 328 26.32 -7.51 9.83
CA PHE A 328 27.08 -6.32 9.51
C PHE A 328 26.64 -5.15 10.39
N LEU A 329 27.16 -5.07 11.61
CA LEU A 329 27.06 -3.87 12.44
C LEU A 329 28.29 -2.99 12.19
N CYS A 330 28.11 -1.93 11.40
CA CYS A 330 29.07 -0.83 11.36
C CYS A 330 28.96 -0.03 12.66
N HIS A 331 29.72 -0.41 13.68
CA HIS A 331 29.77 0.35 14.92
C HIS A 331 30.50 1.68 14.71
N HIS A 332 29.75 2.79 14.76
CA HIS A 332 30.35 4.11 14.87
C HIS A 332 30.82 4.34 16.31
N ASN A 333 32.11 4.10 16.56
CA ASN A 333 32.77 4.59 17.76
C ASN A 333 33.44 5.92 17.43
N ARG A 334 33.12 7.00 18.15
CA ARG A 334 33.59 8.38 17.85
C ARG A 334 35.11 8.59 17.94
N ALA A 335 35.88 7.56 18.27
CA ALA A 335 37.31 7.64 18.50
C ALA A 335 38.17 6.95 17.42
N ASP A 336 37.63 6.05 16.59
CA ASP A 336 38.44 5.27 15.65
C ASP A 336 37.67 4.91 14.38
N HIS A 337 38.40 4.82 13.27
CA HIS A 337 37.94 4.43 11.93
C HIS A 337 36.83 3.35 11.93
N VAL A 338 35.85 3.49 11.02
CA VAL A 338 34.76 2.52 10.80
C VAL A 338 35.36 1.11 10.65
N LYS A 339 35.15 0.26 11.66
CA LYS A 339 35.46 -1.17 11.57
C LYS A 339 34.21 -1.90 11.10
N CYS A 340 34.21 -2.33 9.85
CA CYS A 340 33.28 -3.33 9.34
C CYS A 340 33.81 -4.73 9.68
N THR A 341 32.99 -5.59 10.29
CA THR A 341 33.30 -7.02 10.43
C THR A 341 32.37 -7.83 9.53
N GLY A 342 32.92 -8.74 8.72
CA GLY A 342 32.16 -9.62 7.82
C GLY A 342 32.78 -9.73 6.42
N SER A 343 32.55 -10.87 5.75
CA SER A 343 33.26 -11.33 4.54
C SER A 343 32.89 -10.63 3.21
N ALA A 344 32.30 -9.44 3.26
CA ALA A 344 31.96 -8.66 2.06
C ALA A 344 32.23 -7.15 2.25
N CYS A 345 33.43 -6.79 2.70
CA CYS A 345 33.97 -5.50 2.30
C CYS A 345 34.36 -5.60 0.83
N PHE A 346 33.63 -4.90 -0.06
CA PHE A 346 34.14 -4.58 -1.39
C PHE A 346 35.54 -3.99 -1.23
N LYS A 347 36.54 -4.69 -1.76
CA LYS A 347 37.88 -4.14 -2.01
C LYS A 347 37.86 -3.28 -3.26
#